data_AF-A0A177ACX6-F1
#
_entry.id   AF-A0A177ACX6-F1
#
_cell.length_a   1.000
_cell.length_b   1.000
_cell.length_c   1.000
_cell.angle_alpha   90.00
_cell.angle_beta   90.00
_cell.angle_gamma   90.00
#
_symmetry.space_group_name_H-M   'P 1'
#
loop_
_entity.id
_entity.type
_entity.pdbx_description
1 polymer ?
#
loop_
_entity_poly.entity_id
_entity_poly.type
_entity_poly.pdbx_seq_one_letter_code
_entity_poly.pdbx_strand_id
1 'polypeptide(L)'
;MSYLVVTRSLLPLRKRFVRATILITSTFTYKLPRRRLISSIPGTMRTNGDLNNTSAAREVARIDIDAAYSYRSLAISEAEDDAAIRKSYRPFLLSPDITSTDWISKLELSTVVKLAGEDFHKAGERLKVLVLYGSLRERSYSRLLAFEASRILFRLGCDVRIFDSTGLPIKDDVQHNHPKVQELRDLSRWSDGHVWVSAEQHGNLTAVFKNQIDWIPLSVGSVRPTQGRTLAIAQVSGGSQSFNAVNSLRLLGRWMRMFVIPNQSSVPMAYTQFTDESPADPVEGGSRMIPSGNRMRIVDCMEEFVKYTILMKPHFALFGDRCSEREERVEKERKATEKARKEAEEKRVEVDDAVADSVE
;
A
#
# COMPACT_ATOMS: atom_id res chain seq x y z
N MET A 1 56.51 50.10 -14.09
CA MET A 1 55.27 50.80 -13.71
C MET A 1 54.21 49.74 -13.42
N SER A 2 53.57 49.59 -12.27
CA SER A 2 53.84 49.97 -10.88
C SER A 2 53.08 48.93 -10.06
N TYR A 3 53.78 48.27 -9.14
CA TYR A 3 53.20 47.41 -8.11
C TYR A 3 52.55 48.28 -7.03
N LEU A 4 51.43 47.83 -6.45
CA LEU A 4 50.96 48.38 -5.18
C LEU A 4 50.53 47.26 -4.24
N VAL A 5 51.43 47.04 -3.29
CA VAL A 5 51.35 46.26 -2.07
C VAL A 5 50.58 47.07 -1.03
N VAL A 6 49.66 46.47 -0.27
CA VAL A 6 49.29 46.98 1.06
C VAL A 6 49.15 45.81 2.05
N THR A 7 49.71 46.08 3.22
CA THR A 7 50.19 45.29 4.35
C THR A 7 49.13 44.83 5.36
N ARG A 8 49.51 43.80 6.14
CA ARG A 8 48.91 43.30 7.39
C ARG A 8 49.32 44.16 8.62
N SER A 9 48.41 44.36 9.58
CA SER A 9 48.64 44.33 11.06
C SER A 9 47.26 44.40 11.77
N LEU A 10 46.83 43.46 12.63
CA LEU A 10 47.16 43.08 14.02
C LEU A 10 46.46 43.89 15.14
N LEU A 11 45.49 43.21 15.79
CA LEU A 11 45.05 43.23 17.22
C LEU A 11 44.15 44.40 17.75
N PRO A 12 43.39 44.23 18.88
CA PRO A 12 43.25 43.08 19.79
C PRO A 12 41.81 42.65 20.17
N LEU A 13 41.75 41.52 20.90
CA LEU A 13 40.60 40.93 21.59
C LEU A 13 39.83 41.91 22.51
N ARG A 14 38.50 41.81 22.52
CA ARG A 14 37.67 41.94 23.73
C ARG A 14 36.55 40.90 23.75
N LYS A 15 36.71 39.89 24.63
CA LYS A 15 35.64 38.97 25.03
C LYS A 15 34.55 39.76 25.78
N ARG A 16 33.31 39.71 25.32
CA ARG A 16 32.13 40.04 26.13
C ARG A 16 31.26 38.78 26.28
N PHE A 17 31.27 38.25 27.49
CA PHE A 17 30.27 37.31 27.97
C PHE A 17 28.90 38.02 27.99
N VAL A 18 27.90 37.44 27.32
CA VAL A 18 26.49 37.78 27.55
C VAL A 18 25.78 36.50 27.96
N ARG A 19 25.43 36.43 29.25
CA ARG A 19 24.45 35.48 29.79
C ARG A 19 23.08 35.92 29.27
N ALA A 20 22.44 35.11 28.43
CA ALA A 20 21.01 35.26 28.14
C ALA A 20 20.25 34.23 28.99
N THR A 21 19.67 34.74 30.08
CA THR A 21 18.75 34.02 30.96
C THR A 21 17.41 33.87 30.26
N ILE A 22 16.96 32.63 30.08
CA ILE A 22 15.65 32.28 29.53
C ILE A 22 14.58 32.66 30.56
N LEU A 23 13.71 33.60 30.20
CA LEU A 23 12.57 34.05 31.00
C LEU A 23 11.32 33.29 30.52
N ILE A 24 10.95 32.24 31.24
CA ILE A 24 9.67 31.54 31.06
C ILE A 24 8.59 32.38 31.73
N THR A 25 7.73 33.02 30.94
CA THR A 25 6.49 33.63 31.43
C THR A 25 5.34 32.66 31.24
N SER A 26 4.88 32.13 32.39
CA SER A 26 3.66 31.34 32.54
C SER A 26 2.47 32.29 32.74
N THR A 27 1.37 32.07 32.01
CA THR A 27 -0.02 32.25 32.47
C THR A 27 -1.00 31.90 31.33
N PHE A 28 -1.38 30.63 31.24
CA PHE A 28 -2.63 30.22 30.61
C PHE A 28 -3.38 29.31 31.58
N THR A 29 -4.33 29.89 32.30
CA THR A 29 -5.25 29.19 33.20
C THR A 29 -6.31 28.46 32.38
N TYR A 30 -6.12 27.16 32.14
CA TYR A 30 -7.21 26.28 31.73
C TYR A 30 -7.88 25.68 32.97
N LYS A 31 -9.15 26.02 33.18
CA LYS A 31 -10.02 25.39 34.19
C LYS A 31 -10.21 23.91 33.83
N LEU A 32 -9.68 23.02 34.68
CA LEU A 32 -9.98 21.59 34.66
C LEU A 32 -11.48 21.35 34.99
N PRO A 33 -12.19 20.46 34.27
CA PRO A 33 -13.52 20.05 34.68
C PRO A 33 -13.45 19.15 35.92
N ARG A 34 -14.43 19.31 36.82
CA ARG A 34 -14.54 18.59 38.10
C ARG A 34 -14.49 17.06 37.89
N ARG A 35 -13.50 16.40 38.50
CA ARG A 35 -13.45 14.94 38.70
C ARG A 35 -14.73 14.49 39.44
N ARG A 36 -15.54 13.63 38.82
CA ARG A 36 -16.41 12.71 39.57
C ARG A 36 -15.61 11.44 39.82
N LEU A 37 -15.19 11.24 41.07
CA LEU A 37 -14.71 9.95 41.56
C LEU A 37 -15.90 8.97 41.52
N ILE A 38 -15.79 7.93 40.68
CA ILE A 38 -16.67 6.78 40.78
C ILE A 38 -16.21 6.00 42.01
N SER A 39 -17.05 5.95 43.05
CA SER A 39 -16.82 5.14 44.24
C SER A 39 -16.80 3.65 43.85
N SER A 40 -15.65 3.00 44.00
CA SER A 40 -15.53 1.56 43.89
C SER A 40 -16.28 0.87 45.04
N ILE A 41 -17.28 0.05 44.69
CA ILE A 41 -17.94 -0.85 45.63
C ILE A 41 -16.93 -1.95 46.03
N PRO A 42 -16.75 -2.27 47.32
CA PRO A 42 -15.88 -3.35 47.75
C PRO A 42 -16.58 -4.69 47.53
N GLY A 43 -16.35 -5.28 46.36
CA GLY A 43 -16.67 -6.66 46.07
C GLY A 43 -15.48 -7.27 45.36
N THR A 44 -14.69 -8.07 46.07
CA THR A 44 -13.58 -8.85 45.50
C THR A 44 -14.15 -9.92 44.57
N MET A 45 -14.43 -9.56 43.32
CA MET A 45 -14.41 -10.56 42.25
C MET A 45 -12.97 -11.02 42.11
N ARG A 46 -12.69 -12.28 42.45
CA ARG A 46 -11.46 -12.93 42.02
C ARG A 46 -11.47 -12.94 40.50
N THR A 47 -10.73 -12.02 39.89
CA THR A 47 -10.45 -12.04 38.46
C THR A 47 -9.59 -13.27 38.19
N ASN A 48 -10.20 -14.35 37.69
CA ASN A 48 -9.47 -15.49 37.14
C ASN A 48 -8.73 -15.02 35.88
N GLY A 49 -7.58 -14.35 36.08
CA GLY A 49 -6.83 -13.67 35.03
C GLY A 49 -7.58 -12.47 34.45
N ASP A 50 -6.89 -11.35 34.27
CA ASP A 50 -7.40 -10.25 33.44
C ASP A 50 -7.36 -10.69 31.96
N LEU A 51 -8.27 -11.60 31.56
CA LEU A 51 -8.37 -12.12 30.18
C LEU A 51 -8.55 -11.00 29.15
N ASN A 52 -9.15 -9.89 29.57
CA ASN A 52 -9.42 -8.73 28.74
C ASN A 52 -8.29 -7.69 28.76
N ASN A 53 -7.23 -7.93 29.55
CA ASN A 53 -6.07 -7.06 29.74
C ASN A 53 -6.44 -5.58 29.86
N THR A 54 -7.46 -5.28 30.69
CA THR A 54 -8.04 -3.93 30.82
C THR A 54 -7.01 -2.90 31.27
N SER A 55 -5.96 -3.33 31.98
CA SER A 55 -4.82 -2.49 32.37
C SER A 55 -3.97 -1.97 31.20
N ALA A 56 -3.98 -2.65 30.06
CA ALA A 56 -3.29 -2.23 28.84
C ALA A 56 -4.17 -1.43 27.87
N ALA A 57 -5.43 -1.16 28.23
CA ALA A 57 -6.35 -0.40 27.40
C ALA A 57 -5.82 1.03 27.20
N ARG A 58 -5.68 1.44 25.94
CA ARG A 58 -5.37 2.83 25.59
C ARG A 58 -6.66 3.65 25.59
N GLU A 59 -6.53 4.95 25.85
CA GLU A 59 -7.64 5.88 25.67
C GLU A 59 -8.10 5.87 24.21
N VAL A 60 -9.39 5.58 24.00
CA VAL A 60 -10.00 5.52 22.66
C VAL A 60 -10.73 6.83 22.42
N ALA A 61 -10.21 7.65 21.50
CA ALA A 61 -10.94 8.80 20.99
C ALA A 61 -12.00 8.32 20.01
N ARG A 62 -13.27 8.64 20.29
CA ARG A 62 -14.36 8.41 19.34
C ARG A 62 -14.28 9.44 18.22
N ILE A 63 -14.27 8.98 16.98
CA ILE A 63 -14.39 9.83 15.80
C ILE A 63 -15.88 9.89 15.46
N ASP A 64 -16.46 11.10 15.49
CA ASP A 64 -17.86 11.31 15.13
C ASP A 64 -18.05 11.30 13.61
N ILE A 65 -19.24 10.90 13.16
CA ILE A 65 -19.61 10.84 11.75
C ILE A 65 -19.69 12.27 11.20
N ASP A 66 -19.01 12.51 10.09
CA ASP A 66 -19.09 13.79 9.37
C ASP A 66 -20.23 13.72 8.35
N ALA A 67 -21.34 14.41 8.66
CA ALA A 67 -22.54 14.40 7.82
C ALA A 67 -22.29 14.91 6.39
N ALA A 68 -21.27 15.75 6.16
CA ALA A 68 -20.93 16.25 4.83
C ALA A 68 -20.29 15.19 3.91
N TYR A 69 -19.76 14.11 4.50
CA TYR A 69 -19.11 13.00 3.79
C TYR A 69 -19.89 11.70 3.94
N SER A 70 -20.96 11.69 4.72
CA SER A 70 -21.76 10.48 4.92
C SER A 70 -22.41 10.02 3.62
N TYR A 71 -22.32 8.72 3.37
CA TYR A 71 -22.78 8.05 2.15
C TYR A 71 -22.19 8.55 0.82
N ARG A 72 -21.30 9.54 0.83
CA ARG A 72 -20.71 10.15 -0.37
C ARG A 72 -19.81 9.15 -1.12
N SER A 73 -19.81 9.26 -2.45
CA SER A 73 -18.92 8.51 -3.34
C SER A 73 -17.88 9.44 -3.96
N LEU A 74 -16.65 8.96 -4.07
CA LEU A 74 -15.55 9.60 -4.81
C LEU A 74 -15.19 8.82 -6.09
N ALA A 75 -16.04 7.88 -6.49
CA ALA A 75 -15.89 7.07 -7.69
C ALA A 75 -15.64 7.91 -8.95
N ILE A 76 -14.83 7.38 -9.86
CA ILE A 76 -14.53 8.03 -11.14
C ILE A 76 -15.78 7.91 -12.01
N SER A 77 -16.32 9.05 -12.44
CA SER A 77 -17.49 9.07 -13.33
C SER A 77 -17.11 8.56 -14.72
N GLU A 78 -18.07 8.07 -15.49
CA GLU A 78 -17.81 7.58 -16.85
C GLU A 78 -17.22 8.66 -17.78
N ALA A 79 -17.57 9.93 -17.56
CA ALA A 79 -17.04 11.06 -18.33
C ALA A 79 -15.57 11.39 -17.99
N GLU A 80 -15.13 11.07 -16.77
CA GLU A 80 -13.75 11.31 -16.30
C GLU A 80 -12.83 10.10 -16.52
N ASP A 81 -13.42 8.93 -16.80
CA ASP A 81 -12.71 7.66 -16.90
C ASP A 81 -12.23 7.40 -18.33
N ASP A 82 -11.00 6.90 -18.47
CA ASP A 82 -10.53 6.45 -19.78
C ASP A 82 -11.31 5.21 -20.22
N ALA A 83 -11.91 5.27 -21.41
CA ALA A 83 -12.80 4.22 -21.91
C ALA A 83 -12.11 2.86 -22.07
N ALA A 84 -10.82 2.85 -22.46
CA ALA A 84 -10.06 1.61 -22.65
C ALA A 84 -9.70 0.98 -21.29
N ILE A 85 -9.29 1.79 -20.31
CA ILE A 85 -9.02 1.35 -18.94
C ILE A 85 -10.30 0.83 -18.29
N ARG A 86 -11.40 1.59 -18.38
CA ARG A 86 -12.70 1.22 -17.82
C ARG A 86 -13.17 -0.13 -18.35
N LYS A 87 -13.08 -0.34 -19.66
CA LYS A 87 -13.46 -1.60 -20.31
C LYS A 87 -12.55 -2.77 -19.90
N SER A 88 -11.24 -2.54 -19.86
CA SER A 88 -10.26 -3.64 -19.72
C SER A 88 -10.02 -4.05 -18.27
N TYR A 89 -10.06 -3.08 -17.34
CA TYR A 89 -9.62 -3.28 -15.96
C TYR A 89 -10.72 -3.15 -14.92
N ARG A 90 -11.93 -2.72 -15.30
CA ARG A 90 -13.03 -2.49 -14.36
C ARG A 90 -14.29 -3.31 -14.66
N PRO A 91 -14.17 -4.65 -14.81
CA PRO A 91 -15.32 -5.54 -15.02
C PRO A 91 -16.25 -5.62 -13.79
N PHE A 92 -15.84 -5.04 -12.66
CA PHE A 92 -16.63 -4.98 -11.43
C PHE A 92 -17.69 -3.86 -11.44
N LEU A 93 -17.63 -2.92 -12.39
CA LEU A 93 -18.58 -1.82 -12.45
C LEU A 93 -19.97 -2.34 -12.81
N LEU A 94 -20.98 -1.82 -12.10
CA LEU A 94 -22.38 -2.12 -12.31
C LEU A 94 -23.04 -0.94 -13.05
N SER A 95 -24.28 -1.12 -13.49
CA SER A 95 -25.04 0.01 -14.06
C SER A 95 -25.18 1.14 -13.03
N PRO A 96 -25.33 2.40 -13.47
CA PRO A 96 -25.55 3.53 -12.56
C PRO A 96 -26.75 3.32 -11.63
N ASP A 97 -27.83 2.73 -12.15
CA ASP A 97 -29.05 2.44 -11.38
C ASP A 97 -28.74 1.52 -10.19
N ILE A 98 -28.08 0.38 -10.43
CA ILE A 98 -27.69 -0.57 -9.38
C ILE A 98 -26.71 0.09 -8.42
N THR A 99 -25.68 0.75 -8.93
CA THR A 99 -24.62 1.38 -8.13
C THR A 99 -25.17 2.43 -7.16
N SER A 100 -26.24 3.13 -7.53
CA SER A 100 -26.88 4.13 -6.67
C SER A 100 -27.68 3.53 -5.50
N THR A 101 -28.08 2.26 -5.59
CA THR A 101 -28.95 1.60 -4.60
C THR A 101 -28.32 0.41 -3.89
N ASP A 102 -27.16 -0.06 -4.34
CA ASP A 102 -26.55 -1.27 -3.83
C ASP A 102 -26.11 -1.14 -2.36
N TRP A 103 -25.77 -2.26 -1.73
CA TRP A 103 -25.36 -2.25 -0.33
C TRP A 103 -24.06 -1.46 -0.08
N ILE A 104 -23.18 -1.31 -1.09
CA ILE A 104 -21.93 -0.56 -0.97
C ILE A 104 -22.20 0.94 -0.90
N SER A 105 -23.14 1.47 -1.69
CA SER A 105 -23.58 2.86 -1.65
C SER A 105 -24.14 3.27 -0.28
N LYS A 106 -24.74 2.30 0.43
CA LYS A 106 -25.34 2.46 1.76
C LYS A 106 -24.35 2.30 2.92
N LEU A 107 -23.06 2.02 2.67
CA LEU A 107 -22.08 1.93 3.76
C LEU A 107 -21.75 3.33 4.28
N GLU A 108 -21.73 3.47 5.60
CA GLU A 108 -21.24 4.68 6.23
C GLU A 108 -19.70 4.66 6.28
N LEU A 109 -19.06 5.55 5.52
CA LEU A 109 -17.60 5.60 5.34
C LEU A 109 -17.06 7.04 5.43
N SER A 110 -17.78 7.95 6.11
CA SER A 110 -17.48 9.40 6.13
C SER A 110 -16.03 9.72 6.47
N THR A 111 -15.45 9.03 7.46
CA THR A 111 -14.07 9.28 7.92
C THR A 111 -13.05 9.01 6.82
N VAL A 112 -13.11 7.83 6.18
CA VAL A 112 -12.16 7.48 5.11
C VAL A 112 -12.43 8.25 3.83
N VAL A 113 -13.69 8.57 3.52
CA VAL A 113 -14.07 9.36 2.35
C VAL A 113 -13.52 10.78 2.47
N LYS A 114 -13.64 11.39 3.65
CA LYS A 114 -13.03 12.69 3.95
C LYS A 114 -11.52 12.65 3.76
N LEU A 115 -10.85 11.66 4.37
CA LEU A 115 -9.41 11.50 4.27
C LEU A 115 -8.94 11.33 2.81
N ALA A 116 -9.61 10.48 2.03
CA ALA A 116 -9.28 10.25 0.63
C ALA A 116 -9.55 11.48 -0.25
N GLY A 117 -10.62 12.23 0.04
CA GLY A 117 -10.92 13.50 -0.65
C GLY A 117 -9.85 14.55 -0.39
N GLU A 118 -9.44 14.74 0.86
CA GLU A 118 -8.38 15.68 1.25
C GLU A 118 -7.03 15.29 0.64
N ASP A 119 -6.68 13.99 0.65
CA ASP A 119 -5.46 13.49 0.01
C ASP A 119 -5.48 13.74 -1.50
N PHE A 120 -6.59 13.45 -2.18
CA PHE A 120 -6.73 13.70 -3.61
C PHE A 120 -6.60 15.20 -3.95
N HIS A 121 -7.22 16.08 -3.17
CA HIS A 121 -7.08 17.53 -3.33
C HIS A 121 -5.64 18.01 -3.13
N LYS A 122 -4.90 17.40 -2.21
CA LYS A 122 -3.51 17.77 -1.90
C LYS A 122 -2.50 17.23 -2.91
N ALA A 123 -2.62 15.95 -3.28
CA ALA A 123 -1.68 15.25 -4.15
C ALA A 123 -1.97 15.49 -5.63
N GLY A 124 -3.22 15.78 -6.00
CA GLY A 124 -3.65 15.90 -7.39
C GLY A 124 -3.73 14.56 -8.14
N GLU A 125 -3.52 13.44 -7.46
CA GLU A 125 -3.62 12.09 -8.04
C GLU A 125 -4.35 11.13 -7.11
N ARG A 126 -5.06 10.17 -7.71
CA ARG A 126 -5.79 9.13 -6.97
C ARG A 126 -4.84 8.02 -6.54
N LEU A 127 -5.19 7.31 -5.47
CA LEU A 127 -4.50 6.09 -5.08
C LEU A 127 -4.70 5.01 -6.16
N LYS A 128 -3.59 4.44 -6.61
CA LYS A 128 -3.55 3.43 -7.68
C LYS A 128 -3.54 2.03 -7.07
N VAL A 129 -4.57 1.24 -7.32
CA VAL A 129 -4.73 -0.08 -6.70
C VAL A 129 -4.80 -1.18 -7.74
N LEU A 130 -3.86 -2.11 -7.68
CA LEU A 130 -3.88 -3.34 -8.47
C LEU A 130 -4.55 -4.46 -7.68
N VAL A 131 -5.55 -5.10 -8.27
CA VAL A 131 -6.25 -6.24 -7.67
C VAL A 131 -5.93 -7.51 -8.44
N LEU A 132 -5.47 -8.53 -7.73
CA LEU A 132 -5.16 -9.87 -8.26
C LEU A 132 -6.09 -10.91 -7.63
N TYR A 133 -6.55 -11.88 -8.44
CA TYR A 133 -7.38 -12.99 -7.95
C TYR A 133 -6.85 -14.36 -8.39
N GLY A 134 -7.18 -15.39 -7.61
CA GLY A 134 -6.55 -16.72 -7.70
C GLY A 134 -7.36 -17.82 -8.37
N SER A 135 -8.30 -17.53 -9.27
CA SER A 135 -9.05 -18.60 -9.95
C SER A 135 -9.62 -18.16 -11.29
N LEU A 136 -9.40 -19.02 -12.30
CA LEU A 136 -9.91 -18.88 -13.67
C LEU A 136 -11.21 -19.68 -13.91
N ARG A 137 -11.84 -20.20 -12.85
CA ARG A 137 -13.15 -20.86 -12.98
C ARG A 137 -14.18 -19.86 -13.51
N GLU A 138 -15.14 -20.38 -14.28
CA GLU A 138 -16.26 -19.60 -14.80
C GLU A 138 -16.99 -18.87 -13.66
N ARG A 139 -17.41 -19.59 -12.62
CA ARG A 139 -17.86 -19.00 -11.34
C ARG A 139 -16.74 -19.04 -10.29
N SER A 140 -15.97 -17.96 -10.22
CA SER A 140 -14.83 -17.81 -9.31
C SER A 140 -15.16 -16.92 -8.12
N TYR A 141 -15.31 -17.50 -6.92
CA TYR A 141 -15.60 -16.74 -5.70
C TYR A 141 -14.46 -15.80 -5.27
N SER A 142 -13.20 -16.13 -5.60
CA SER A 142 -12.09 -15.20 -5.36
C SER A 142 -12.16 -14.00 -6.29
N ARG A 143 -12.61 -14.18 -7.54
CA ARG A 143 -12.90 -13.07 -8.46
C ARG A 143 -14.08 -12.23 -7.99
N LEU A 144 -15.18 -12.86 -7.52
CA LEU A 144 -16.33 -12.13 -6.99
C LEU A 144 -15.96 -11.32 -5.73
N LEU A 145 -15.20 -11.88 -4.81
CA LEU A 145 -14.71 -11.15 -3.63
C LEU A 145 -13.76 -10.00 -4.03
N ALA A 146 -12.91 -10.22 -5.03
CA ALA A 146 -12.07 -9.16 -5.60
C ALA A 146 -12.91 -8.03 -6.23
N PHE A 147 -14.04 -8.34 -6.85
CA PHE A 147 -14.97 -7.33 -7.39
C PHE A 147 -15.62 -6.50 -6.28
N GLU A 148 -16.07 -7.12 -5.18
CA GLU A 148 -16.63 -6.37 -4.05
C GLU A 148 -15.58 -5.47 -3.39
N ALA A 149 -14.36 -5.97 -3.18
CA ALA A 149 -13.25 -5.15 -2.71
C ALA A 149 -12.98 -3.96 -3.65
N SER A 150 -13.00 -4.21 -4.96
CA SER A 150 -12.77 -3.18 -5.98
C SER A 150 -13.88 -2.13 -6.00
N ARG A 151 -15.15 -2.51 -5.84
CA ARG A 151 -16.27 -1.55 -5.75
C ARG A 151 -16.17 -0.65 -4.52
N ILE A 152 -15.78 -1.21 -3.38
CA ILE A 152 -15.56 -0.43 -2.14
C ILE A 152 -14.43 0.58 -2.36
N LEU A 153 -13.26 0.14 -2.85
CA LEU A 153 -12.13 1.03 -3.12
C LEU A 153 -12.43 2.08 -4.19
N PHE A 154 -13.17 1.70 -5.22
CA PHE A 154 -13.60 2.62 -6.27
C PHE A 154 -14.52 3.71 -5.71
N ARG A 155 -15.49 3.35 -4.85
CA ARG A 155 -16.32 4.31 -4.11
C ARG A 155 -15.49 5.24 -3.23
N LEU A 156 -14.40 4.75 -2.63
CA LEU A 156 -13.46 5.55 -1.84
C LEU A 156 -12.54 6.44 -2.70
N GLY A 157 -12.66 6.39 -4.03
CA GLY A 157 -11.96 7.28 -4.95
C GLY A 157 -10.62 6.78 -5.46
N CYS A 158 -10.30 5.51 -5.25
CA CYS A 158 -9.11 4.88 -5.83
C CYS A 158 -9.28 4.64 -7.35
N ASP A 159 -8.19 4.77 -8.11
CA ASP A 159 -8.09 4.17 -9.45
C ASP A 159 -7.79 2.68 -9.25
N VAL A 160 -8.80 1.84 -9.47
CA VAL A 160 -8.71 0.39 -9.27
C VAL A 160 -8.62 -0.31 -10.61
N ARG A 161 -7.64 -1.22 -10.74
CA ARG A 161 -7.45 -2.07 -11.92
C ARG A 161 -7.34 -3.52 -11.52
N ILE A 162 -8.21 -4.36 -12.07
CA ILE A 162 -8.17 -5.81 -11.87
C ILE A 162 -7.40 -6.45 -13.02
N PHE A 163 -6.37 -7.23 -12.69
CA PHE A 163 -5.67 -8.02 -13.70
C PHE A 163 -6.40 -9.35 -13.96
N ASP A 164 -6.81 -9.58 -15.20
CA ASP A 164 -7.25 -10.91 -15.66
C ASP A 164 -6.01 -11.77 -15.98
N SER A 165 -5.85 -12.90 -15.28
CA SER A 165 -4.72 -13.80 -15.48
C SER A 165 -4.92 -14.84 -16.59
N THR A 166 -6.04 -14.78 -17.32
CA THR A 166 -6.28 -15.63 -18.50
C THR A 166 -5.17 -15.45 -19.53
N GLY A 167 -4.57 -16.56 -19.98
CA GLY A 167 -3.46 -16.56 -20.93
C GLY A 167 -2.10 -16.13 -20.35
N LEU A 168 -1.97 -15.94 -19.03
CA LEU A 168 -0.66 -15.75 -18.40
C LEU A 168 0.13 -17.07 -18.43
N PRO A 169 1.32 -17.13 -19.06
CA PRO A 169 2.14 -18.34 -19.09
C PRO A 169 2.61 -18.74 -17.69
N ILE A 170 2.96 -20.01 -17.51
CA ILE A 170 3.66 -20.44 -16.28
C ILE A 170 5.03 -19.77 -16.24
N LYS A 171 5.46 -19.32 -15.06
CA LYS A 171 6.76 -18.69 -14.88
C LYS A 171 7.88 -19.60 -15.37
N ASP A 172 8.61 -19.11 -16.37
CA ASP A 172 9.81 -19.69 -16.93
C ASP A 172 10.89 -18.62 -17.15
N ASP A 173 12.01 -19.00 -17.76
CA ASP A 173 13.16 -18.10 -17.99
C ASP A 173 13.16 -17.46 -19.39
N VAL A 174 12.11 -17.64 -20.19
CA VAL A 174 12.09 -17.24 -21.61
C VAL A 174 10.97 -16.25 -21.93
N GLN A 175 9.76 -16.45 -21.39
CA GLN A 175 8.55 -15.73 -21.78
C GLN A 175 8.42 -14.34 -21.11
N HIS A 176 9.54 -13.68 -20.81
CA HIS A 176 9.55 -12.36 -20.18
C HIS A 176 8.83 -11.30 -21.00
N ASN A 177 8.82 -11.40 -22.33
CA ASN A 177 8.18 -10.44 -23.24
C ASN A 177 6.72 -10.79 -23.59
N HIS A 178 6.15 -11.84 -22.98
CA HIS A 178 4.76 -12.20 -23.23
C HIS A 178 3.82 -11.03 -22.85
N PRO A 179 2.81 -10.67 -23.66
CA PRO A 179 1.96 -9.50 -23.41
C PRO A 179 1.34 -9.46 -22.01
N LYS A 180 0.80 -10.60 -21.53
CA LYS A 180 0.25 -10.70 -20.16
C LYS A 180 1.28 -10.52 -19.05
N VAL A 181 2.54 -10.89 -19.29
CA VAL A 181 3.63 -10.72 -18.32
C VAL A 181 4.02 -9.24 -18.24
N GLN A 182 4.14 -8.57 -19.39
CA GLN A 182 4.40 -7.12 -19.45
C GLN A 182 3.26 -6.34 -18.81
N GLU A 183 2.02 -6.65 -19.16
CA GLU A 183 0.84 -6.04 -18.56
C GLU A 183 0.83 -6.16 -17.03
N LEU A 184 1.05 -7.35 -16.49
CA LEU A 184 1.10 -7.56 -15.03
C LEU A 184 2.21 -6.74 -14.36
N ARG A 185 3.39 -6.70 -14.97
CA ARG A 185 4.53 -5.94 -14.46
C ARG A 185 4.29 -4.44 -14.51
N ASP A 186 3.66 -3.95 -15.58
CA ASP A 186 3.34 -2.53 -15.75
C ASP A 186 2.25 -2.10 -14.76
N LEU A 187 1.22 -2.92 -14.55
CA LEU A 187 0.22 -2.71 -13.51
C LEU A 187 0.84 -2.70 -12.11
N SER A 188 1.75 -3.63 -11.81
CA SER A 188 2.45 -3.64 -10.52
C SER A 188 3.35 -2.41 -10.36
N ARG A 189 4.00 -1.94 -11.44
CA ARG A 189 4.82 -0.72 -11.40
C ARG A 189 3.95 0.52 -11.14
N TRP A 190 2.79 0.57 -11.78
CA TRP A 190 1.82 1.67 -11.70
C TRP A 190 1.17 1.81 -10.32
N SER A 191 0.98 0.73 -9.58
CA SER A 191 0.23 0.73 -8.32
C SER A 191 0.94 1.47 -7.17
N ASP A 192 0.15 2.02 -6.25
CA ASP A 192 0.57 2.47 -4.91
C ASP A 192 0.38 1.35 -3.86
N GLY A 193 -0.54 0.42 -4.12
CA GLY A 193 -0.81 -0.74 -3.28
C GLY A 193 -1.60 -1.82 -4.01
N HIS A 194 -1.62 -3.03 -3.44
CA HIS A 194 -2.30 -4.19 -4.02
C HIS A 194 -3.42 -4.73 -3.13
N VAL A 195 -4.39 -5.39 -3.75
CA VAL A 195 -5.32 -6.32 -3.08
C VAL A 195 -5.13 -7.71 -3.67
N TRP A 196 -4.83 -8.69 -2.83
CA TRP A 196 -4.58 -10.07 -3.23
C TRP A 196 -5.67 -10.99 -2.72
N VAL A 197 -6.40 -11.63 -3.64
CA VAL A 197 -7.52 -12.53 -3.30
C VAL A 197 -7.28 -13.95 -3.82
N SER A 198 -6.84 -14.86 -2.97
CA SER A 198 -6.65 -16.26 -3.37
C SER A 198 -7.84 -17.13 -2.92
N ALA A 199 -8.25 -18.08 -3.75
CA ALA A 199 -8.99 -19.22 -3.21
C ALA A 199 -8.05 -20.11 -2.40
N GLU A 200 -8.61 -20.93 -1.52
CA GLU A 200 -7.89 -22.02 -0.87
C GLU A 200 -8.17 -23.32 -1.64
N GLN A 201 -7.11 -23.93 -2.18
CA GLN A 201 -7.16 -25.20 -2.89
C GLN A 201 -6.16 -26.17 -2.26
N HIS A 202 -6.65 -27.35 -1.88
CA HIS A 202 -5.87 -28.34 -1.12
C HIS A 202 -5.18 -27.75 0.12
N GLY A 203 -5.87 -26.83 0.81
CA GLY A 203 -5.37 -26.20 2.05
C GLY A 203 -4.29 -25.14 1.85
N ASN A 204 -4.05 -24.66 0.62
CA ASN A 204 -3.04 -23.63 0.34
C ASN A 204 -3.52 -22.61 -0.72
N LEU A 205 -2.72 -21.57 -0.95
CA LEU A 205 -2.96 -20.61 -2.03
C LEU A 205 -2.89 -21.29 -3.40
N THR A 206 -3.62 -20.77 -4.37
CA THR A 206 -3.73 -21.41 -5.69
C THR A 206 -2.47 -21.23 -6.54
N ALA A 207 -2.19 -22.21 -7.42
CA ALA A 207 -1.13 -22.09 -8.41
C ALA A 207 -1.33 -20.88 -9.35
N VAL A 208 -2.58 -20.60 -9.74
CA VAL A 208 -2.95 -19.41 -10.54
C VAL A 208 -2.51 -18.13 -9.85
N PHE A 209 -2.75 -18.01 -8.53
CA PHE A 209 -2.33 -16.84 -7.77
C PHE A 209 -0.80 -16.77 -7.66
N LYS A 210 -0.16 -17.89 -7.30
CA LYS A 210 1.28 -17.95 -7.12
C LYS A 210 2.04 -17.58 -8.39
N ASN A 211 1.57 -18.07 -9.53
CA ASN A 211 2.16 -17.79 -10.84
C ASN A 211 2.18 -16.29 -11.16
N GLN A 212 1.13 -15.54 -10.81
CA GLN A 212 1.10 -14.08 -10.97
C GLN A 212 2.22 -13.42 -10.16
N ILE A 213 2.37 -13.78 -8.88
CA ILE A 213 3.42 -13.21 -8.03
C ILE A 213 4.83 -13.56 -8.54
N ASP A 214 5.02 -14.78 -9.05
CA ASP A 214 6.30 -15.24 -9.58
C ASP A 214 6.77 -14.48 -10.84
N TRP A 215 5.84 -13.86 -11.57
CA TRP A 215 6.17 -12.98 -12.69
C TRP A 215 6.57 -11.56 -12.27
N ILE A 216 6.29 -11.15 -11.04
CA ILE A 216 6.65 -9.83 -10.50
C ILE A 216 8.03 -9.93 -9.84
N PRO A 217 9.09 -9.35 -10.45
CA PRO A 217 10.43 -9.42 -9.88
C PRO A 217 10.60 -8.45 -8.71
N LEU A 218 11.50 -8.78 -7.77
CA LEU A 218 11.91 -7.87 -6.69
C LEU A 218 12.68 -6.64 -7.20
N SER A 219 13.34 -6.75 -8.36
CA SER A 219 14.03 -5.65 -9.02
C SER A 219 14.09 -5.83 -10.53
N VAL A 220 13.90 -4.73 -11.25
CA VAL A 220 14.25 -4.59 -12.66
C VAL A 220 15.19 -3.39 -12.77
N GLY A 221 16.50 -3.65 -12.85
CA GLY A 221 17.51 -2.60 -12.70
C GLY A 221 17.40 -1.89 -11.35
N SER A 222 17.19 -0.57 -11.37
CA SER A 222 16.97 0.26 -10.17
C SER A 222 15.53 0.26 -9.66
N VAL A 223 14.56 -0.21 -10.46
CA VAL A 223 13.14 -0.16 -10.11
C VAL A 223 12.77 -1.35 -9.23
N ARG A 224 12.04 -1.08 -8.14
CA ARG A 224 11.49 -2.08 -7.21
C ARG A 224 9.96 -2.08 -7.32
N PRO A 225 9.34 -2.97 -8.13
CA PRO A 225 7.92 -2.91 -8.49
C PRO A 225 6.92 -3.13 -7.35
N THR A 226 7.36 -3.61 -6.18
CA THR A 226 6.47 -3.86 -5.03
C THR A 226 6.97 -3.24 -3.73
N GLN A 227 8.24 -2.86 -3.64
CA GLN A 227 8.85 -2.43 -2.39
C GLN A 227 8.17 -1.17 -1.84
N GLY A 228 7.81 -1.22 -0.54
CA GLY A 228 7.21 -0.09 0.19
C GLY A 228 5.71 0.07 0.00
N ARG A 229 5.12 -0.53 -1.05
CA ARG A 229 3.68 -0.46 -1.35
C ARG A 229 2.85 -1.17 -0.28
N THR A 230 1.61 -0.72 -0.09
CA THR A 230 0.66 -1.34 0.82
C THR A 230 0.02 -2.58 0.19
N LEU A 231 -0.41 -3.53 1.03
CA LEU A 231 -1.03 -4.78 0.58
C LEU A 231 -2.18 -5.18 1.51
N ALA A 232 -3.37 -5.35 0.95
CA ALA A 232 -4.48 -6.04 1.60
C ALA A 232 -4.61 -7.47 1.07
N ILE A 233 -4.92 -8.42 1.95
CA ILE A 233 -5.03 -9.83 1.60
C ILE A 233 -6.41 -10.38 1.99
N ALA A 234 -6.94 -11.23 1.12
CA ALA A 234 -8.19 -11.94 1.35
C ALA A 234 -8.14 -13.37 0.82
N GLN A 235 -8.94 -14.25 1.40
CA GLN A 235 -9.20 -15.57 0.84
C GLN A 235 -10.68 -15.94 0.80
N VAL A 236 -10.97 -16.92 -0.04
CA VAL A 236 -12.24 -17.67 -0.02
C VAL A 236 -11.93 -19.16 0.14
N SER A 237 -12.77 -19.90 0.86
CA SER A 237 -12.72 -21.36 0.92
C SER A 237 -14.08 -21.98 0.56
N GLY A 238 -14.04 -23.20 0.01
CA GLY A 238 -15.25 -23.98 -0.24
C GLY A 238 -15.78 -24.70 1.01
N GLY A 239 -14.95 -24.86 2.04
CA GLY A 239 -15.29 -25.55 3.28
C GLY A 239 -15.37 -24.62 4.48
N SER A 240 -15.13 -25.17 5.67
CA SER A 240 -15.04 -24.42 6.93
C SER A 240 -13.99 -23.31 6.87
N GLN A 241 -14.05 -22.39 7.84
CA GLN A 241 -13.11 -21.28 7.93
C GLN A 241 -11.68 -21.78 8.07
N SER A 242 -10.80 -21.17 7.29
CA SER A 242 -9.36 -21.44 7.25
C SER A 242 -8.63 -20.11 7.08
N PHE A 243 -7.34 -20.10 7.40
CA PHE A 243 -6.48 -18.94 7.20
C PHE A 243 -5.18 -19.28 6.45
N ASN A 244 -5.08 -20.49 5.89
CA ASN A 244 -3.84 -20.97 5.31
C ASN A 244 -3.41 -20.11 4.11
N ALA A 245 -4.35 -19.82 3.19
CA ALA A 245 -4.04 -19.01 2.03
C ALA A 245 -3.63 -17.57 2.43
N VAL A 246 -4.36 -16.89 3.32
CA VAL A 246 -3.96 -15.54 3.79
C VAL A 246 -2.66 -15.55 4.57
N ASN A 247 -2.35 -16.58 5.35
CA ASN A 247 -1.07 -16.70 6.03
C ASN A 247 0.09 -16.79 5.03
N SER A 248 -0.05 -17.61 3.98
CA SER A 248 0.93 -17.68 2.91
C SER A 248 1.02 -16.38 2.12
N LEU A 249 -0.10 -15.70 1.84
CA LEU A 249 -0.10 -14.39 1.17
C LEU A 249 0.59 -13.32 2.02
N ARG A 250 0.42 -13.34 3.34
CA ARG A 250 1.12 -12.42 4.26
C ARG A 250 2.63 -12.63 4.23
N LEU A 251 3.07 -13.89 4.23
CA LEU A 251 4.47 -14.22 4.04
C LEU A 251 4.95 -13.72 2.66
N LEU A 252 4.24 -14.04 1.57
CA LEU A 252 4.59 -13.55 0.24
C LEU A 252 4.69 -12.01 0.19
N GLY A 253 3.75 -11.29 0.81
CA GLY A 253 3.78 -9.83 0.92
C GLY A 253 5.06 -9.31 1.59
N ARG A 254 5.47 -9.96 2.68
CA ARG A 254 6.77 -9.68 3.34
C ARG A 254 7.95 -9.93 2.39
N TRP A 255 7.97 -11.05 1.67
CA TRP A 255 9.01 -11.35 0.68
C TRP A 255 9.07 -10.30 -0.43
N MET A 256 7.92 -9.82 -0.88
CA MET A 256 7.77 -8.73 -1.86
C MET A 256 8.05 -7.34 -1.29
N ARG A 257 8.47 -7.25 -0.01
CA ARG A 257 8.78 -6.02 0.73
C ARG A 257 7.59 -5.04 0.75
N MET A 258 6.37 -5.55 0.78
CA MET A 258 5.13 -4.77 0.90
C MET A 258 4.74 -4.61 2.36
N PHE A 259 4.05 -3.52 2.68
CA PHE A 259 3.40 -3.34 3.97
C PHE A 259 2.03 -4.02 3.96
N VAL A 260 1.97 -5.25 4.49
CA VAL A 260 0.71 -6.00 4.59
C VAL A 260 -0.09 -5.44 5.77
N ILE A 261 -1.27 -4.88 5.50
CA ILE A 261 -2.11 -4.32 6.55
C ILE A 261 -2.47 -5.41 7.59
N PRO A 262 -2.71 -5.02 8.86
CA PRO A 262 -3.08 -5.97 9.91
C PRO A 262 -4.34 -6.77 9.58
N ASN A 263 -5.39 -6.10 9.12
CA ASN A 263 -6.68 -6.73 8.90
C ASN A 263 -6.67 -7.59 7.62
N GLN A 264 -7.49 -8.65 7.63
CA GLN A 264 -7.58 -9.60 6.52
C GLN A 264 -8.96 -10.25 6.48
N SER A 265 -9.39 -10.65 5.27
CA SER A 265 -10.67 -11.32 5.06
C SER A 265 -10.48 -12.80 4.75
N SER A 266 -11.26 -13.66 5.40
CA SER A 266 -11.35 -15.08 5.07
C SER A 266 -12.81 -15.50 5.06
N VAL A 267 -13.33 -15.80 3.87
CA VAL A 267 -14.74 -16.12 3.64
C VAL A 267 -14.92 -17.64 3.55
N PRO A 268 -15.46 -18.31 4.60
CA PRO A 268 -15.79 -19.73 4.57
C PRO A 268 -17.00 -20.00 3.69
N MET A 269 -17.13 -21.25 3.23
CA MET A 269 -18.28 -21.75 2.47
C MET A 269 -18.75 -20.74 1.42
N ALA A 270 -17.81 -20.21 0.62
CA ALA A 270 -18.04 -19.01 -0.17
C ALA A 270 -19.24 -19.12 -1.13
N TYR A 271 -19.59 -20.33 -1.57
CA TYR A 271 -20.79 -20.59 -2.39
C TYR A 271 -22.11 -20.21 -1.71
N THR A 272 -22.15 -20.14 -0.38
CA THR A 272 -23.32 -19.66 0.39
C THR A 272 -23.30 -18.16 0.64
N GLN A 273 -22.18 -17.50 0.35
CA GLN A 273 -21.94 -16.11 0.72
C GLN A 273 -22.21 -15.14 -0.44
N PHE A 274 -22.60 -15.64 -1.61
CA PHE A 274 -22.91 -14.83 -2.79
C PHE A 274 -24.30 -15.20 -3.34
N THR A 275 -25.01 -14.21 -3.86
CA THR A 275 -26.26 -14.42 -4.58
C THR A 275 -26.04 -15.20 -5.87
N ASP A 276 -27.12 -15.68 -6.46
CA ASP A 276 -27.08 -16.38 -7.73
C ASP A 276 -26.60 -15.49 -8.87
N GLU A 277 -26.13 -16.14 -9.95
CA GLU A 277 -25.65 -15.45 -11.16
C GLU A 277 -26.76 -14.71 -11.91
N SER A 278 -28.03 -15.00 -11.60
CA SER A 278 -29.16 -14.37 -12.27
C SER A 278 -29.09 -12.84 -12.10
N PRO A 279 -29.01 -12.07 -13.20
CA PRO A 279 -29.06 -10.61 -13.17
C PRO A 279 -30.47 -10.09 -12.84
N ALA A 280 -31.41 -10.98 -12.50
CA ALA A 280 -32.80 -10.65 -12.20
C ALA A 280 -32.99 -9.92 -10.86
N ASP A 281 -31.93 -9.67 -10.08
CA ASP A 281 -32.00 -8.76 -8.95
C ASP A 281 -31.76 -7.32 -9.44
N PRO A 282 -32.80 -6.48 -9.57
CA PRO A 282 -32.66 -5.11 -10.05
C PRO A 282 -31.95 -4.20 -9.04
N VAL A 283 -31.79 -4.65 -7.78
CA VAL A 283 -31.19 -3.88 -6.68
C VAL A 283 -29.69 -4.16 -6.58
N GLU A 284 -29.27 -5.41 -6.77
CA GLU A 284 -27.89 -5.84 -6.51
C GLU A 284 -27.13 -6.35 -7.75
N GLY A 285 -27.81 -6.80 -8.82
CA GLY A 285 -27.20 -7.17 -10.11
C GLY A 285 -26.62 -8.59 -10.21
N GLY A 286 -26.89 -9.47 -9.25
CA GLY A 286 -26.43 -10.87 -9.22
C GLY A 286 -24.96 -11.06 -8.81
N SER A 287 -24.59 -12.27 -8.37
CA SER A 287 -23.24 -12.62 -7.90
C SER A 287 -22.66 -11.68 -6.83
N ARG A 288 -23.53 -11.12 -5.97
CA ARG A 288 -23.17 -10.18 -4.91
C ARG A 288 -23.03 -10.87 -3.58
N MET A 289 -22.08 -10.41 -2.76
CA MET A 289 -21.88 -10.99 -1.45
C MET A 289 -23.10 -10.71 -0.57
N ILE A 290 -23.69 -11.68 0.13
CA ILE A 290 -24.91 -11.51 0.96
C ILE A 290 -24.60 -10.84 2.33
N PRO A 291 -25.60 -10.29 3.06
CA PRO A 291 -25.36 -9.62 4.33
C PRO A 291 -24.78 -10.60 5.37
N SER A 292 -23.54 -10.35 5.83
CA SER A 292 -22.87 -11.18 6.83
C SER A 292 -21.72 -10.44 7.51
N GLY A 293 -21.18 -11.01 8.60
CA GLY A 293 -19.95 -10.51 9.21
C GLY A 293 -18.75 -10.54 8.25
N ASN A 294 -18.72 -11.49 7.32
CA ASN A 294 -17.69 -11.55 6.28
C ASN A 294 -17.82 -10.39 5.29
N ARG A 295 -19.05 -9.98 4.96
CA ARG A 295 -19.34 -8.80 4.13
C ARG A 295 -18.85 -7.52 4.82
N MET A 296 -18.99 -7.39 6.14
CA MET A 296 -18.44 -6.23 6.85
C MET A 296 -16.92 -6.29 6.97
N ARG A 297 -16.33 -7.48 7.18
CA ARG A 297 -14.88 -7.63 7.27
C ARG A 297 -14.13 -7.15 6.03
N ILE A 298 -14.66 -7.39 4.83
CA ILE A 298 -14.00 -6.88 3.61
C ILE A 298 -14.05 -5.35 3.52
N VAL A 299 -15.13 -4.72 4.03
CA VAL A 299 -15.23 -3.26 4.14
C VAL A 299 -14.15 -2.73 5.07
N ASP A 300 -14.01 -3.31 6.27
CA ASP A 300 -12.98 -2.91 7.23
C ASP A 300 -11.57 -3.02 6.62
N CYS A 301 -11.30 -4.09 5.86
CA CYS A 301 -10.01 -4.29 5.21
C CYS A 301 -9.73 -3.22 4.14
N MET A 302 -10.72 -2.86 3.32
CA MET A 302 -10.54 -1.84 2.27
C MET A 302 -10.44 -0.43 2.86
N GLU A 303 -11.20 -0.15 3.93
CA GLU A 303 -11.09 1.10 4.67
C GLU A 303 -9.69 1.27 5.29
N GLU A 304 -9.23 0.23 6.00
CA GLU A 304 -7.89 0.20 6.60
C GLU A 304 -6.79 0.33 5.54
N PHE A 305 -6.93 -0.37 4.41
CA PHE A 305 -6.02 -0.28 3.28
C PHE A 305 -5.88 1.17 2.78
N VAL A 306 -6.98 1.89 2.55
CA VAL A 306 -6.93 3.29 2.09
C VAL A 306 -6.23 4.17 3.13
N LYS A 307 -6.60 4.05 4.41
CA LYS A 307 -5.97 4.82 5.51
C LYS A 307 -4.45 4.63 5.56
N TYR A 308 -3.98 3.39 5.52
CA TYR A 308 -2.54 3.12 5.52
C TYR A 308 -1.85 3.59 4.24
N THR A 309 -2.50 3.44 3.08
CA THR A 309 -1.90 3.83 1.79
C THR A 309 -1.69 5.33 1.73
N ILE A 310 -2.67 6.14 2.15
CA ILE A 310 -2.56 7.61 2.24
C ILE A 310 -1.40 8.00 3.18
N LEU A 311 -1.30 7.35 4.34
CA LEU A 311 -0.24 7.64 5.30
C LEU A 311 1.16 7.27 4.76
N MET A 312 1.29 6.15 4.06
CA MET A 312 2.60 5.62 3.68
C MET A 312 3.12 6.14 2.35
N LYS A 313 2.23 6.39 1.37
CA LYS A 313 2.60 6.73 -0.01
C LYS A 313 3.59 7.90 -0.10
N PRO A 314 3.42 9.04 0.63
CA PRO A 314 4.38 10.14 0.59
C PRO A 314 5.79 9.78 1.11
N HIS A 315 5.93 8.65 1.81
CA HIS A 315 7.14 8.24 2.51
C HIS A 315 7.75 6.95 1.97
N PHE A 316 7.31 6.41 0.83
CA PHE A 316 7.88 5.18 0.25
C PHE A 316 9.40 5.26 0.03
N ALA A 317 9.92 6.41 -0.40
CA ALA A 317 11.36 6.62 -0.55
C ALA A 317 12.10 6.57 0.81
N LEU A 318 11.53 7.21 1.83
CA LEU A 318 12.08 7.21 3.19
C LEU A 318 12.12 5.79 3.78
N PHE A 319 11.03 5.03 3.66
CA PHE A 319 10.98 3.64 4.14
C PHE A 319 11.87 2.69 3.32
N GLY A 320 12.23 3.07 2.10
CA GLY A 320 13.15 2.35 1.24
C GLY A 320 14.63 2.60 1.57
N ASP A 321 14.97 3.67 2.28
CA ASP A 321 16.37 4.07 2.56
C ASP A 321 16.98 3.26 3.70
N ARG A 322 17.66 2.15 3.36
CA ARG A 322 18.26 1.20 4.32
C ARG A 322 19.74 1.49 4.57
N CYS A 323 20.17 1.40 5.82
CA CYS A 323 21.57 1.56 6.23
C CYS A 323 22.54 0.67 5.42
N SER A 324 22.23 -0.62 5.31
CA SER A 324 23.04 -1.58 4.57
C SER A 324 23.16 -1.25 3.08
N GLU A 325 22.11 -0.70 2.46
CA GLU A 325 22.14 -0.30 1.04
C GLU A 325 22.94 1.00 0.84
N ARG A 326 22.98 1.90 1.84
CA ARG A 326 23.87 3.07 1.83
C ARG A 326 25.34 2.66 1.92
N GLU A 327 25.68 1.72 2.80
CA GLU A 327 27.03 1.17 2.92
C GLU A 327 27.49 0.47 1.64
N GLU A 328 26.63 -0.37 1.04
CA GLU A 328 26.92 -1.05 -0.23
C GLU A 328 27.18 -0.04 -1.37
N ARG A 329 26.42 1.05 -1.41
CA ARG A 329 26.61 2.12 -2.41
C ARG A 329 27.96 2.79 -2.27
N VAL A 330 28.36 3.17 -1.05
CA VAL A 330 29.67 3.77 -0.78
C VAL A 330 30.80 2.83 -1.20
N GLU A 331 30.68 1.54 -0.88
CA GLU A 331 31.70 0.55 -1.26
C GLU A 331 31.78 0.34 -2.79
N LYS A 332 30.64 0.34 -3.48
CA LYS A 332 30.61 0.29 -4.96
C LYS A 332 31.25 1.52 -5.58
N GLU A 333 30.95 2.71 -5.06
CA GLU A 333 31.54 3.98 -5.51
C GLU A 333 33.05 4.00 -5.29
N ARG A 334 33.53 3.52 -4.13
CA ARG A 334 34.96 3.38 -3.84
C ARG A 334 35.66 2.45 -4.83
N LYS A 335 35.11 1.25 -5.05
CA LYS A 335 35.66 0.29 -6.02
C LYS A 335 35.64 0.81 -7.45
N ALA A 336 34.58 1.51 -7.86
CA ALA A 336 34.49 2.12 -9.19
C ALA A 336 35.56 3.20 -9.39
N THR A 337 35.80 4.03 -8.36
CA THR A 337 36.84 5.07 -8.38
C THR A 337 38.25 4.47 -8.45
N GLU A 338 38.52 3.43 -7.65
CA GLU A 338 39.79 2.70 -7.70
C GLU A 338 40.04 2.05 -9.07
N LYS A 339 39.01 1.44 -9.66
CA LYS A 339 39.08 0.84 -10.99
C LYS A 339 39.37 1.90 -12.07
N ALA A 340 38.64 3.01 -12.07
CA ALA A 340 38.86 4.11 -13.01
C ALA A 340 40.27 4.71 -12.88
N ARG A 341 40.81 4.78 -11.66
CA ARG A 341 42.20 5.25 -11.43
C ARG A 341 43.22 4.30 -12.06
N LYS A 342 43.06 2.98 -11.88
CA LYS A 342 43.95 1.97 -12.48
C LYS A 342 43.89 2.00 -14.00
N GLU A 343 42.70 2.06 -14.59
CA GLU A 343 42.54 2.15 -16.05
C GLU A 343 43.15 3.44 -16.62
N ALA A 344 43.11 4.55 -15.88
CA ALA A 344 43.76 5.80 -16.29
C ALA A 344 45.29 5.73 -16.17
N GLU A 345 45.81 4.98 -15.21
CA GLU A 345 47.25 4.76 -15.02
C GLU A 345 47.81 3.82 -16.10
N GLU A 346 47.12 2.72 -16.40
CA GLU A 346 47.46 1.80 -17.50
C GLU A 346 47.46 2.53 -18.86
N LYS A 347 46.43 3.34 -19.14
CA LYS A 347 46.39 4.16 -20.37
C LYS A 347 47.50 5.20 -20.47
N ARG A 348 48.01 5.71 -19.34
CA ARG A 348 49.16 6.63 -19.36
C ARG A 348 50.45 5.88 -19.69
N VAL A 349 50.65 4.71 -19.10
CA VAL A 349 51.81 3.85 -19.41
C VAL A 349 51.81 3.44 -20.89
N GLU A 350 50.66 3.04 -21.45
CA GLU A 350 50.56 2.70 -22.89
C GLU A 350 50.87 3.89 -23.81
N VAL A 351 50.46 5.11 -23.44
CA VAL A 351 50.78 6.32 -24.21
C VAL A 351 52.26 6.66 -24.11
N ASP A 352 52.87 6.55 -22.93
CA ASP A 352 54.29 6.82 -22.72
C ASP A 352 55.17 5.80 -23.47
N ASP A 353 54.79 4.51 -23.49
CA ASP A 353 55.49 3.47 -24.26
C ASP A 353 55.36 3.67 -25.79
N ALA A 354 54.18 4.07 -26.28
CA ALA A 354 53.98 4.36 -27.71
C ALA A 354 54.75 5.61 -28.18
N VAL A 355 54.96 6.59 -27.30
CA VAL A 355 55.81 7.77 -27.57
C VAL A 355 57.29 7.38 -27.56
N ALA A 356 57.72 6.42 -26.72
CA ALA A 356 59.08 5.93 -26.73
C ALA A 356 59.42 5.17 -28.03
N ASP A 357 58.53 4.30 -28.51
CA ASP A 357 58.70 3.50 -29.74
C ASP A 357 58.65 4.33 -31.05
N SER A 358 58.24 5.60 -31.00
CA SER A 358 58.17 6.49 -32.18
C SER A 358 59.31 7.50 -32.28
N VAL A 359 60.25 7.46 -31.34
CA VAL A 359 61.43 8.35 -31.27
C VAL A 359 62.75 7.61 -31.60
N GLU A 360 62.72 6.29 -31.79
CA GLU A 360 63.77 5.51 -32.48
C GLU A 360 63.50 5.41 -33.98
#